data_AF-A0A4R6J553-F1
#
_entry.id   AF-A0A4R6J553-F1
#
_cell.length_a   1.000
_cell.length_b   1.000
_cell.length_c   1.000
_cell.angle_alpha   90.00
_cell.angle_beta   90.00
_cell.angle_gamma   90.00
#
_symmetry.space_group_name_H-M   'P 1'
#
loop_
_entity.id
_entity.type
_entity.pdbx_description
1 polymer ?
#
loop_
_entity_poly.entity_id
_entity_poly.type
_entity_poly.pdbx_seq_one_letter_code
_entity_poly.pdbx_strand_id
1 'polypeptide(L)'
;MPDKDQTVQHFLNLIKKSKRGKFKIYIGMSAGVGKTYRMLQEAHALLRNGIDVKIGYIETHNRKETHELLHGLPVIPRRKLFYKGKELEELDVLAVINVRPEVVIVDELAHTNIEGSKNGKRWQDVLEIIDAGINVISAVNIQHIESLNEEIRRITGIEVKERIPDSVLTQADEVVNIDLTADELITRLKEGKIYEPAKIETALNNFFRSEHILQLRELALKEVASQVERKVETEITKVNAIKHERFLACISSNDKTAKTVIRKTARLANYYNSKWYVLYVQIPAEATDKIPLDKQRHLINNFKLATELGAEIIKVENPNIAKAIIEQCDERQITTICIGKPHLSLFRLILATNVFNELLKKLSSSEIDLVILS
;
A
#
# COMPACT_ATOMS: atom_id res chain seq x y z
N MET A 1 -22.91 9.82 -26.15
CA MET A 1 -22.14 11.03 -25.78
C MET A 1 -21.78 10.89 -24.31
N PRO A 2 -20.50 10.93 -23.92
CA PRO A 2 -20.15 10.96 -22.50
C PRO A 2 -20.75 12.22 -21.88
N ASP A 3 -21.29 12.06 -20.68
CA ASP A 3 -22.15 13.03 -20.02
C ASP A 3 -21.38 14.36 -19.80
N LYS A 4 -21.96 15.48 -20.24
CA LYS A 4 -21.30 16.81 -20.22
C LYS A 4 -20.83 17.17 -18.82
N ASP A 5 -21.57 16.74 -17.81
CA ASP A 5 -21.29 16.96 -16.39
C ASP A 5 -20.07 16.18 -15.91
N GLN A 6 -19.82 14.97 -16.43
CA GLN A 6 -18.63 14.19 -16.10
C GLN A 6 -17.35 14.83 -16.63
N THR A 7 -17.42 15.48 -17.79
CA THR A 7 -16.27 16.17 -18.40
C THR A 7 -15.88 17.42 -17.61
N VAL A 8 -16.88 18.19 -17.17
CA VAL A 8 -16.66 19.38 -16.33
C VAL A 8 -16.06 18.99 -14.97
N GLN A 9 -16.62 17.96 -14.32
CA GLN A 9 -16.10 17.47 -13.04
C GLN A 9 -14.67 16.93 -13.17
N HIS A 10 -14.37 16.22 -14.25
CA HIS A 10 -13.03 15.73 -14.53
C HIS A 10 -12.01 16.88 -14.67
N PHE A 11 -12.35 17.92 -15.44
CA PHE A 11 -11.49 19.08 -15.62
C PHE A 11 -11.28 19.88 -14.31
N LEU A 12 -12.35 20.07 -13.53
CA LEU A 12 -12.25 20.71 -12.21
C LEU A 12 -11.34 19.92 -11.26
N ASN A 13 -11.39 18.59 -11.29
CA ASN A 13 -10.52 17.74 -10.49
C ASN A 13 -9.05 17.84 -10.91
N LEU A 14 -8.76 17.98 -12.21
CA LEU A 14 -7.40 18.19 -12.71
C LEU A 14 -6.83 19.53 -12.22
N ILE A 15 -7.63 20.61 -12.29
CA ILE A 15 -7.21 21.94 -11.80
C ILE A 15 -6.98 21.91 -10.28
N LYS A 16 -7.89 21.28 -9.52
CA LYS A 16 -7.71 21.12 -8.08
C LYS A 16 -6.43 20.35 -7.76
N LYS A 17 -6.17 19.25 -8.47
CA LYS A 17 -4.95 18.45 -8.28
C LYS A 17 -3.68 19.23 -8.61
N SER A 18 -3.69 20.11 -9.61
CA SER A 18 -2.50 20.90 -9.98
C SER A 18 -2.22 22.09 -9.06
N LYS A 19 -3.25 22.62 -8.39
CA LYS A 19 -3.12 23.79 -7.48
C LYS A 19 -2.90 23.40 -6.02
N ARG A 20 -3.17 22.14 -5.67
CA ARG A 20 -3.01 21.62 -4.32
C ARG A 20 -1.53 21.39 -4.00
N GLY A 21 -1.14 21.71 -2.78
CA GLY A 21 0.20 21.45 -2.26
C GLY A 21 0.47 19.95 -2.11
N LYS A 22 1.75 19.59 -2.03
CA LYS A 22 2.21 18.23 -1.80
C LYS A 22 2.19 17.89 -0.33
N PHE A 23 1.74 16.68 -0.02
CA PHE A 23 1.64 16.20 1.35
C PHE A 23 2.55 15.01 1.60
N LYS A 24 3.51 15.17 2.51
CA LYS A 24 4.43 14.11 2.94
C LYS A 24 4.15 13.74 4.40
N ILE A 25 4.05 12.44 4.67
CA ILE A 25 3.81 11.92 6.02
C ILE A 25 4.91 10.95 6.42
N TYR A 26 5.54 11.22 7.57
CA TYR A 26 6.35 10.26 8.29
C TYR A 26 5.48 9.41 9.22
N ILE A 27 5.39 8.11 8.94
CA ILE A 27 4.70 7.14 9.79
C ILE A 27 5.72 6.45 10.68
N GLY A 28 5.42 6.31 11.97
CA GLY A 28 6.25 5.52 12.89
C GLY A 28 5.42 4.53 13.70
N MET A 29 6.05 3.42 14.08
CA MET A 29 5.40 2.39 14.91
C MET A 29 5.06 2.88 16.33
N SER A 30 5.77 3.89 16.85
CA SER A 30 5.60 4.38 18.22
C SER A 30 6.20 5.77 18.44
N ALA A 31 5.90 6.39 19.59
CA ALA A 31 6.65 7.51 20.11
C ALA A 31 8.13 7.16 20.31
N GLY A 32 9.02 8.12 20.08
CA GLY A 32 10.45 7.95 20.31
C GLY A 32 11.25 7.34 19.15
N VAL A 33 10.59 6.92 18.06
CA VAL A 33 11.27 6.41 16.86
C VAL A 33 12.00 7.49 16.03
N GLY A 34 11.92 8.76 16.44
CA GLY A 34 12.67 9.85 15.79
C GLY A 34 11.96 10.54 14.62
N LYS A 35 10.63 10.41 14.48
CA LYS A 35 9.85 11.10 13.43
C LYS A 35 10.13 12.61 13.36
N THR A 36 9.97 13.33 14.47
CA THR A 36 10.22 14.77 14.58
C THR A 36 11.66 15.12 14.23
N TYR A 37 12.62 14.33 14.70
CA TYR A 37 14.03 14.53 14.41
C TYR A 37 14.33 14.41 12.92
N ARG A 38 13.81 13.37 12.25
CA ARG A 38 13.94 13.18 10.80
C ARG A 38 13.26 14.30 10.00
N MET A 39 12.06 14.69 10.41
CA MET A 39 11.32 15.80 9.80
C MET A 39 12.09 17.13 9.88
N LEU A 40 12.74 17.40 11.01
CA LEU A 40 13.62 18.57 11.17
C LEU A 40 14.90 18.48 10.33
N GLN A 41 15.52 17.30 10.22
CA GLN A 41 16.67 17.10 9.34
C GLN A 41 16.31 17.37 7.86
N GLU A 42 15.12 16.94 7.43
CA GLU A 42 14.62 17.23 6.09
C GLU A 42 14.34 18.73 5.90
N ALA A 43 13.72 19.39 6.88
CA ALA A 43 13.51 20.84 6.85
C ALA A 43 14.83 21.62 6.66
N HIS A 44 15.89 21.21 7.36
CA HIS A 44 17.24 21.75 7.18
C HIS A 44 17.80 21.48 5.78
N ALA A 45 17.60 20.28 5.24
CA ALA A 45 18.06 19.94 3.90
C ALA A 45 17.36 20.78 2.83
N LEU A 46 16.04 20.97 2.94
CA LEU A 46 15.27 21.81 2.04
C LEU A 46 15.72 23.27 2.12
N LEU A 47 15.89 23.81 3.34
CA LEU A 47 16.35 25.19 3.53
C LEU A 47 17.75 25.43 2.93
N ARG A 48 18.68 24.48 3.09
CA ARG A 48 20.01 24.55 2.45
C ARG A 48 19.97 24.53 0.93
N ASN A 49 18.94 23.93 0.35
CA ASN A 49 18.72 23.91 -1.10
C ASN A 49 17.89 25.11 -1.59
N GLY A 50 17.66 26.11 -0.73
CA GLY A 50 16.99 27.36 -1.09
C GLY A 50 15.46 27.29 -1.14
N ILE A 51 14.84 26.20 -0.64
CA ILE A 51 13.39 26.07 -0.53
C ILE A 51 12.90 26.85 0.69
N ASP A 52 11.86 27.68 0.55
CA ASP A 52 11.26 28.40 1.68
C ASP A 52 10.49 27.44 2.60
N VAL A 53 11.19 26.95 3.63
CA VAL A 53 10.64 26.08 4.66
C VAL A 53 10.39 26.85 5.94
N LYS A 54 9.20 26.66 6.53
CA LYS A 54 8.87 27.22 7.85
C LYS A 54 8.30 26.17 8.79
N ILE A 55 8.59 26.31 10.08
CA ILE A 55 7.95 25.53 11.13
C ILE A 55 6.60 26.16 11.46
N GLY A 56 5.51 25.42 11.24
CA GLY A 56 4.18 25.81 11.70
C GLY A 56 3.92 25.29 13.12
N TYR A 57 4.18 24.00 13.35
CA TYR A 57 4.05 23.39 14.67
C TYR A 57 5.01 22.21 14.83
N ILE A 58 5.76 22.16 15.94
CA ILE A 58 6.60 21.02 16.32
C ILE A 58 6.57 20.81 17.83
N GLU A 59 6.41 19.57 18.26
CA GLU A 59 6.56 19.22 19.67
C GLU A 59 7.91 18.52 19.90
N THR A 60 8.81 19.15 20.65
CA THR A 60 10.13 18.55 20.94
C THR A 60 10.10 17.66 22.17
N HIS A 61 9.06 17.73 23.00
CA HIS A 61 8.96 17.05 24.29
C HIS A 61 10.21 17.26 25.16
N ASN A 62 10.79 18.47 25.12
CA ASN A 62 12.01 18.84 25.84
C ASN A 62 13.24 17.97 25.51
N ARG A 63 13.25 17.26 24.37
CA ARG A 63 14.41 16.49 23.92
C ARG A 63 15.47 17.44 23.40
N LYS A 64 16.59 17.56 24.14
CA LYS A 64 17.70 18.48 23.82
C LYS A 64 18.15 18.41 22.36
N GLU A 65 18.47 17.21 21.87
CA GLU A 65 18.92 16.99 20.47
C GLU A 65 17.89 17.45 19.42
N THR A 66 16.59 17.31 19.72
CA THR A 66 15.52 17.72 18.79
C THR A 66 15.28 19.23 18.88
N HIS A 67 15.40 19.80 20.07
CA HIS A 67 15.28 21.24 20.29
C HIS A 67 16.42 22.00 19.62
N GLU A 68 17.64 21.47 19.67
CA GLU A 68 18.80 22.05 18.99
C GLU A 68 18.61 22.14 17.47
N LEU A 69 17.90 21.18 16.86
CA LEU A 69 17.57 21.21 15.44
C LEU A 69 16.57 22.32 15.04
N LEU A 70 15.88 22.96 15.99
CA LEU A 70 15.03 24.11 15.68
C LEU A 70 15.86 25.35 15.33
N HIS A 71 17.11 25.44 15.82
CA HIS A 71 17.96 26.58 15.52
C HIS A 71 18.25 26.66 14.01
N GLY A 72 18.07 27.86 13.47
CA GLY A 72 18.29 28.14 12.04
C GLY A 72 17.09 27.84 11.14
N LEU A 73 15.99 27.25 11.65
CA LEU A 73 14.76 27.08 10.89
C LEU A 73 13.81 28.27 11.12
N PRO A 74 13.29 28.92 10.07
CA PRO A 74 12.27 29.95 10.23
C PRO A 74 10.99 29.39 10.88
N VAL A 75 10.43 30.10 11.85
CA VAL A 75 9.24 29.65 12.60
C VAL A 75 8.09 30.64 12.39
N ILE A 76 6.90 30.12 12.09
CA ILE A 76 5.67 30.90 12.12
C ILE A 76 5.17 30.88 13.56
N PRO A 77 4.94 32.04 14.20
CA PRO A 77 4.43 32.10 15.57
C PRO A 77 3.14 31.31 15.73
N ARG A 78 3.06 30.56 16.84
CA ARG A 78 1.87 29.81 17.20
C ARG A 78 0.78 30.74 17.70
N ARG A 79 -0.47 30.35 17.49
CA ARG A 79 -1.62 31.06 18.04
C ARG A 79 -1.75 30.69 19.51
N LYS A 80 -1.87 31.71 20.37
CA LYS A 80 -2.11 31.55 21.81
C LYS A 80 -3.60 31.62 22.12
N LEU A 81 -4.08 30.71 22.96
CA LEU A 81 -5.48 30.57 23.35
C LEU A 81 -5.57 30.33 24.86
N PHE A 82 -6.58 30.91 25.50
CA PHE A 82 -6.88 30.64 26.90
C PHE A 82 -8.02 29.63 27.01
N TYR A 83 -7.74 28.46 27.58
CA TYR A 83 -8.74 27.42 27.79
C TYR A 83 -8.65 26.87 29.22
N LYS A 84 -9.79 26.84 29.93
CA LYS A 84 -9.90 26.42 31.34
C LYS A 84 -8.84 27.06 32.26
N GLY A 85 -8.56 28.35 32.05
CA GLY A 85 -7.60 29.12 32.85
C GLY A 85 -6.12 28.84 32.56
N LYS A 86 -5.78 28.11 31.49
CA LYS A 86 -4.41 27.90 31.02
C LYS A 86 -4.19 28.54 29.65
N GLU A 87 -3.03 29.17 29.46
CA GLU A 87 -2.56 29.57 28.13
C GLU A 87 -2.04 28.32 27.42
N LEU A 88 -2.54 28.07 26.22
CA LEU A 88 -2.17 26.97 25.35
C LEU A 88 -1.78 27.51 23.97
N GLU A 89 -0.90 26.80 23.28
CA GLU A 89 -0.44 27.16 21.94
C GLU A 89 -0.97 26.16 20.91
N GLU A 90 -1.35 26.67 19.74
CA GLU A 90 -1.87 25.86 18.63
C GLU A 90 -1.27 26.36 17.31
N LEU A 91 -1.34 25.52 16.27
CA LEU A 91 -0.99 25.93 14.91
C LEU A 91 -1.82 27.15 14.47
N ASP A 92 -1.16 28.17 13.92
CA ASP A 92 -1.84 29.31 13.30
C ASP A 92 -1.98 29.09 11.79
N VAL A 93 -3.07 28.44 11.40
CA VAL A 93 -3.37 28.11 10.00
C VAL A 93 -3.46 29.36 9.13
N LEU A 94 -4.07 30.44 9.64
CA LEU A 94 -4.20 31.68 8.88
C LEU A 94 -2.85 32.35 8.67
N ALA A 95 -2.00 32.38 9.69
CA ALA A 95 -0.64 32.88 9.54
C ALA A 95 0.15 32.07 8.50
N VAL A 96 0.04 30.73 8.52
CA VAL A 96 0.67 29.87 7.50
C VAL A 96 0.18 30.22 6.09
N ILE A 97 -1.13 30.34 5.89
CA ILE A 97 -1.71 30.65 4.58
C ILE A 97 -1.32 32.05 4.10
N ASN A 98 -1.27 33.03 5.00
CA ASN A 98 -0.89 34.41 4.67
C ASN A 98 0.60 34.56 4.34
N VAL A 99 1.46 33.86 5.08
CA VAL A 99 2.90 33.83 4.83
C VAL A 99 3.23 33.06 3.55
N ARG A 100 2.44 32.02 3.26
CA ARG A 100 2.51 31.20 2.04
C ARG A 100 3.92 30.64 1.74
N PRO A 101 4.54 29.90 2.69
CA PRO A 101 5.82 29.26 2.43
C PRO A 101 5.70 28.19 1.34
N GLU A 102 6.83 27.78 0.76
CA GLU A 102 6.85 26.63 -0.15
C GLU A 102 6.54 25.33 0.61
N VAL A 103 7.11 25.17 1.82
CA VAL A 103 6.89 24.00 2.68
C VAL A 103 6.65 24.46 4.12
N VAL A 104 5.63 23.89 4.77
CA VAL A 104 5.44 24.03 6.22
C VAL A 104 5.56 22.68 6.93
N ILE A 105 6.23 22.70 8.08
CA ILE A 105 6.38 21.55 8.96
C ILE A 105 5.31 21.57 10.04
N VAL A 106 4.52 20.49 10.16
CA VAL A 106 3.43 20.36 11.13
C VAL A 106 3.49 18.99 11.79
N ASP A 107 3.91 18.93 13.05
CA ASP A 107 3.98 17.68 13.83
C ASP A 107 2.63 17.29 14.48
N GLU A 108 2.57 16.06 14.99
CA GLU A 108 1.44 15.52 15.75
C GLU A 108 0.12 15.58 14.96
N LEU A 109 0.09 14.96 13.77
CA LEU A 109 -1.05 15.00 12.84
C LEU A 109 -2.39 14.57 13.44
N ALA A 110 -2.35 13.67 14.43
CA ALA A 110 -3.53 13.12 15.10
C ALA A 110 -4.12 14.00 16.20
N HIS A 111 -3.41 15.08 16.56
CA HIS A 111 -3.75 15.99 17.65
C HIS A 111 -5.18 16.50 17.55
N THR A 112 -5.85 16.53 18.70
CA THR A 112 -7.15 17.18 18.87
C THR A 112 -6.94 18.63 19.20
N ASN A 113 -7.36 19.51 18.28
CA ASN A 113 -7.21 20.93 18.47
C ASN A 113 -7.99 21.41 19.69
N ILE A 114 -7.48 22.47 20.31
CA ILE A 114 -8.11 23.09 21.49
C ILE A 114 -9.53 23.57 21.15
N GLU A 115 -10.47 23.37 22.08
CA GLU A 115 -11.85 23.85 21.96
C GLU A 115 -11.90 25.35 21.63
N GLY A 116 -12.73 25.72 20.65
CA GLY A 116 -12.78 27.07 20.09
C GLY A 116 -11.90 27.27 18.84
N SER A 117 -11.12 26.26 18.45
CA SER A 117 -10.48 26.22 17.13
C SER A 117 -11.50 26.02 16.01
N LYS A 118 -11.20 26.56 14.82
CA LYS A 118 -12.05 26.40 13.62
C LYS A 118 -12.26 24.94 13.26
N ASN A 119 -11.17 24.17 13.26
CA ASN A 119 -11.17 22.73 13.01
C ASN A 119 -10.94 21.97 14.32
N GLY A 120 -11.56 20.80 14.47
CA GLY A 120 -11.45 19.96 15.66
C GLY A 120 -10.20 19.08 15.69
N LYS A 121 -9.55 18.87 14.54
CA LYS A 121 -8.37 18.01 14.39
C LYS A 121 -7.29 18.67 13.56
N ARG A 122 -6.02 18.47 13.95
CA ARG A 122 -4.88 19.04 13.23
C ARG A 122 -4.76 18.57 11.78
N TRP A 123 -5.14 17.32 11.48
CA TRP A 123 -5.18 16.86 10.10
C TRP A 123 -6.14 17.68 9.21
N GLN A 124 -7.20 18.27 9.77
CA GLN A 124 -8.08 19.17 9.01
C GLN A 124 -7.39 20.49 8.71
N ASP A 125 -6.62 21.03 9.66
CA ASP A 125 -5.78 22.22 9.44
C ASP A 125 -4.75 21.97 8.35
N VAL A 126 -4.09 20.81 8.39
CA VAL A 126 -3.12 20.38 7.38
C VAL A 126 -3.76 20.30 6.00
N LEU A 127 -4.96 19.71 5.89
CA LEU A 127 -5.69 19.67 4.61
C LEU A 127 -6.06 21.07 4.11
N GLU A 128 -6.43 21.99 4.99
CA GLU A 128 -6.71 23.39 4.62
C GLU A 128 -5.47 24.11 4.06
N ILE A 129 -4.30 23.88 4.68
CA ILE A 129 -3.01 24.42 4.20
C ILE A 129 -2.65 23.83 2.82
N ILE A 130 -2.81 22.52 2.67
CA ILE A 130 -2.55 21.80 1.42
C ILE A 130 -3.46 22.33 0.30
N ASP A 131 -4.75 22.51 0.58
CA ASP A 131 -5.72 23.03 -0.39
C ASP A 131 -5.46 24.50 -0.76
N ALA A 132 -4.76 25.27 0.09
CA ALA A 132 -4.26 26.62 -0.22
C ALA A 132 -3.04 26.62 -1.17
N GLY A 133 -2.50 25.44 -1.49
CA GLY A 133 -1.37 25.25 -2.39
C GLY A 133 0.00 25.23 -1.72
N ILE A 134 0.06 25.04 -0.39
CA ILE A 134 1.30 25.00 0.40
C ILE A 134 1.66 23.54 0.67
N ASN A 135 2.93 23.16 0.48
CA ASN A 135 3.36 21.80 0.76
C ASN A 135 3.47 21.57 2.27
N VAL A 136 3.07 20.40 2.75
CA VAL A 136 3.13 20.06 4.18
C VAL A 136 3.94 18.79 4.40
N ILE A 137 4.84 18.83 5.37
CA ILE A 137 5.50 17.65 5.92
C ILE A 137 5.00 17.45 7.34
N SER A 138 4.50 16.25 7.62
CA SER A 138 3.90 15.90 8.90
C SER A 138 4.38 14.55 9.41
N ALA A 139 4.12 14.25 10.67
CA ALA A 139 4.38 12.95 11.26
C ALA A 139 3.18 12.40 12.04
N VAL A 140 3.05 11.07 12.07
CA VAL A 140 2.02 10.36 12.84
C VAL A 140 2.51 8.98 13.28
N ASN A 141 1.96 8.47 14.38
CA ASN A 141 2.15 7.07 14.77
C ASN A 141 1.02 6.19 14.25
N ILE A 142 1.30 4.93 13.95
CA ILE A 142 0.29 3.96 13.46
C ILE A 142 -0.87 3.76 14.43
N GLN A 143 -0.64 3.96 15.73
CA GLN A 143 -1.66 3.80 16.77
C GLN A 143 -2.83 4.78 16.63
N HIS A 144 -2.63 5.86 15.88
CA HIS A 144 -3.65 6.88 15.62
C HIS A 144 -4.45 6.59 14.35
N ILE A 145 -4.10 5.58 13.56
CA ILE A 145 -4.83 5.24 12.33
C ILE A 145 -6.13 4.52 12.74
N GLU A 146 -7.27 5.00 12.24
CA GLU A 146 -8.59 4.50 12.65
C GLU A 146 -8.72 3.00 12.40
N SER A 147 -8.38 2.52 11.20
CA SER A 147 -8.49 1.10 10.83
C SER A 147 -7.63 0.16 11.70
N LEU A 148 -6.52 0.65 12.25
CA LEU A 148 -5.59 -0.14 13.07
C LEU A 148 -5.96 -0.13 14.55
N ASN A 149 -6.91 0.71 14.98
CA ASN A 149 -7.17 0.97 16.39
C ASN A 149 -7.49 -0.30 17.20
N GLU A 150 -8.35 -1.17 16.68
CA GLU A 150 -8.73 -2.42 17.37
C GLU A 150 -7.58 -3.40 17.49
N GLU A 151 -6.71 -3.47 16.48
CA GLU A 151 -5.54 -4.34 16.50
C GLU A 151 -4.48 -3.81 17.47
N ILE A 152 -4.23 -2.50 17.46
CA ILE A 152 -3.34 -1.83 18.41
C ILE A 152 -3.82 -1.99 19.85
N ARG A 153 -5.13 -1.89 20.10
CA ARG A 153 -5.71 -2.12 21.43
C ARG A 153 -5.54 -3.57 21.88
N ARG A 154 -5.68 -4.55 20.96
CA ARG A 154 -5.44 -5.97 21.26
C ARG A 154 -3.98 -6.24 21.62
N ILE A 155 -3.04 -5.58 20.94
CA ILE A 155 -1.60 -5.72 21.19
C ILE A 155 -1.19 -5.04 22.50
N THR A 156 -1.57 -3.77 22.68
CA THR A 156 -1.02 -2.92 23.75
C THR A 156 -1.90 -2.83 25.00
N GLY A 157 -3.17 -3.22 24.90
CA GLY A 157 -4.19 -3.03 25.94
C GLY A 157 -4.64 -1.57 26.14
N ILE A 158 -4.08 -0.62 25.37
CA ILE A 158 -4.30 0.81 25.54
C ILE A 158 -5.32 1.32 24.51
N GLU A 159 -6.29 2.11 24.98
CA GLU A 159 -7.24 2.78 24.11
C GLU A 159 -6.70 4.14 23.65
N VAL A 160 -6.56 4.31 22.33
CA VAL A 160 -6.10 5.56 21.72
C VAL A 160 -7.31 6.43 21.38
N LYS A 161 -7.37 7.62 22.00
CA LYS A 161 -8.46 8.59 21.81
C LYS A 161 -8.27 9.49 20.59
N GLU A 162 -7.02 9.85 20.30
CA GLU A 162 -6.68 10.71 19.19
C GLU A 162 -6.48 9.88 17.93
N ARG A 163 -7.28 10.15 16.90
CA ARG A 163 -7.36 9.31 15.70
C ARG A 163 -7.38 10.14 14.43
N ILE A 164 -6.90 9.51 13.35
CA ILE A 164 -6.91 10.01 11.98
C ILE A 164 -7.65 9.03 11.07
N PRO A 165 -8.56 9.51 10.20
CA PRO A 165 -9.14 8.66 9.17
C PRO A 165 -8.09 8.21 8.16
N ASP A 166 -8.17 6.96 7.72
CA ASP A 166 -7.30 6.38 6.68
C ASP A 166 -7.25 7.21 5.39
N SER A 167 -8.38 7.86 5.05
CA SER A 167 -8.49 8.76 3.89
C SER A 167 -7.52 9.94 3.92
N VAL A 168 -7.02 10.35 5.09
CA VAL A 168 -5.99 11.39 5.22
C VAL A 168 -4.64 10.85 4.74
N LEU A 169 -4.29 9.60 5.07
CA LEU A 169 -3.06 8.96 4.62
C LEU A 169 -3.07 8.70 3.12
N THR A 170 -4.22 8.27 2.58
CA THR A 170 -4.38 8.07 1.13
C THR A 170 -4.24 9.37 0.33
N GLN A 171 -4.50 10.52 0.95
CA GLN A 171 -4.30 11.83 0.34
C GLN A 171 -2.84 12.31 0.34
N ALA A 172 -1.92 11.63 1.04
CA ALA A 172 -0.52 11.99 1.04
C ALA A 172 0.13 11.66 -0.31
N ASP A 173 0.91 12.58 -0.88
CA ASP A 173 1.73 12.34 -2.06
C ASP A 173 2.94 11.47 -1.74
N GLU A 174 3.48 11.52 -0.52
CA GLU A 174 4.60 10.68 -0.07
C GLU A 174 4.35 10.15 1.35
N VAL A 175 4.63 8.85 1.57
CA VAL A 175 4.55 8.23 2.89
C VAL A 175 5.89 7.54 3.17
N VAL A 176 6.51 7.87 4.29
CA VAL A 176 7.83 7.35 4.67
C VAL A 176 7.75 6.67 6.02
N ASN A 177 8.20 5.42 6.09
CA ASN A 177 8.30 4.69 7.35
C ASN A 177 9.54 5.14 8.14
N ILE A 178 9.37 5.46 9.42
CA ILE A 178 10.45 5.67 10.39
C ILE A 178 10.44 4.51 11.37
N ASP A 179 11.50 3.72 11.30
CA ASP A 179 11.63 2.46 12.01
C ASP A 179 12.89 2.43 12.89
N LEU A 180 12.85 1.62 13.93
CA LEU A 180 13.93 1.33 14.88
C LEU A 180 13.78 -0.12 15.36
N THR A 181 14.84 -0.71 15.85
CA THR A 181 14.72 -2.02 16.52
C THR A 181 14.05 -1.86 17.90
N ALA A 182 13.47 -2.95 18.42
CA ALA A 182 12.89 -2.96 19.76
C ALA A 182 13.93 -2.60 20.83
N ASP A 183 15.15 -3.14 20.71
CA ASP A 183 16.24 -2.89 21.65
C ASP A 183 16.67 -1.42 21.66
N GLU A 184 16.78 -0.79 20.48
CA GLU A 184 17.10 0.65 20.39
C GLU A 184 15.98 1.51 20.99
N LEU A 185 14.72 1.18 20.73
CA LEU A 185 13.59 1.93 21.26
C LEU A 185 13.50 1.81 22.79
N ILE A 186 13.70 0.60 23.33
CA ILE A 186 13.75 0.35 24.77
C ILE A 186 14.95 1.08 25.41
N THR A 187 16.11 1.08 24.75
CA THR A 187 17.29 1.79 25.23
C THR A 187 17.02 3.29 25.31
N ARG A 188 16.46 3.88 24.26
CA ARG A 188 16.06 5.31 24.26
C ARG A 188 15.04 5.63 25.35
N LEU A 189 14.10 4.72 25.62
CA LEU A 189 13.16 4.89 26.72
C LEU A 189 13.87 4.90 28.08
N LYS A 190 14.76 3.93 28.34
CA LYS A 190 15.54 3.82 29.58
C LYS A 190 16.48 5.01 29.81
N GLU A 191 17.01 5.58 28.74
CA GLU A 191 17.81 6.81 28.78
C GLU A 191 16.98 8.08 29.02
N GLY A 192 15.66 7.98 29.18
CA GLY A 192 14.78 9.13 29.38
C GLY A 192 14.57 9.99 28.14
N LYS A 193 14.92 9.49 26.94
CA LYS A 193 14.78 10.23 25.67
C LYS A 193 13.35 10.23 25.12
N ILE A 194 12.44 9.44 25.71
CA ILE A 194 11.06 9.27 25.22
C ILE A 194 10.05 9.80 26.24
N TYR A 195 10.17 9.38 27.51
CA TYR A 195 9.31 9.80 28.62
C TYR A 195 10.12 10.25 29.82
N GLU A 196 9.49 11.04 30.69
CA GLU A 196 10.02 11.41 31.99
C GLU A 196 10.29 10.17 32.87
N PRO A 197 11.31 10.20 33.74
CA PRO A 197 11.72 9.05 34.55
C PRO A 197 10.59 8.34 35.31
N ALA A 198 9.64 9.11 35.85
CA ALA A 198 8.50 8.59 36.61
C ALA A 198 7.56 7.68 35.79
N LYS A 199 7.54 7.82 34.45
CA LYS A 199 6.67 7.04 33.55
C LYS A 199 7.39 5.89 32.86
N ILE A 200 8.72 5.77 32.98
CA ILE A 200 9.53 4.79 32.26
C ILE A 200 9.13 3.35 32.63
N GLU A 201 9.06 3.03 33.92
CA GLU A 201 8.76 1.67 34.39
C GLU A 201 7.36 1.23 33.96
N THR A 202 6.37 2.12 34.09
CA THR A 202 5.00 1.86 33.63
C THR A 202 4.94 1.70 32.11
N ALA A 203 5.71 2.46 31.34
CA ALA A 203 5.77 2.35 29.88
C ALA A 203 6.42 1.03 29.43
N LEU A 204 7.51 0.60 30.08
CA LEU A 204 8.18 -0.68 29.82
C LEU A 204 7.28 -1.88 30.13
N ASN A 205 6.51 -1.79 31.21
CA ASN A 205 5.59 -2.86 31.62
C ASN A 205 4.32 -2.92 30.77
N ASN A 206 4.04 -1.93 29.92
CA ASN A 206 2.85 -1.88 29.07
C ASN A 206 3.22 -1.78 27.59
N PHE A 207 3.24 -0.57 27.03
CA PHE A 207 3.39 -0.35 25.59
C PHE A 207 4.76 -0.80 25.05
N PHE A 208 5.86 -0.58 25.78
CA PHE A 208 7.23 -0.76 25.30
C PHE A 208 7.81 -2.16 25.58
N ARG A 209 6.98 -3.19 25.56
CA ARG A 209 7.44 -4.59 25.58
C ARG A 209 7.98 -4.98 24.21
N SER A 210 9.05 -5.77 24.17
CA SER A 210 9.69 -6.19 22.91
C SER A 210 8.69 -6.87 21.95
N GLU A 211 7.83 -7.75 22.48
CA GLU A 211 6.76 -8.42 21.72
C GLU A 211 5.78 -7.43 21.09
N HIS A 212 5.32 -6.44 21.85
CA HIS A 212 4.42 -5.40 21.33
C HIS A 212 5.12 -4.58 20.25
N ILE A 213 6.38 -4.16 20.46
CA ILE A 213 7.12 -3.36 19.48
C ILE A 213 7.29 -4.13 18.17
N LEU A 214 7.57 -5.44 18.20
CA LEU A 214 7.69 -6.26 16.99
C LEU A 214 6.37 -6.32 16.22
N GLN A 215 5.24 -6.49 16.90
CA GLN A 215 3.92 -6.49 16.26
C GLN A 215 3.56 -5.11 15.69
N LEU A 216 3.84 -4.03 16.43
CA LEU A 216 3.65 -2.66 15.95
C LEU A 216 4.53 -2.36 14.73
N ARG A 217 5.75 -2.88 14.70
CA ARG A 217 6.66 -2.75 13.56
C ARG A 217 6.12 -3.46 12.32
N GLU A 218 5.60 -4.68 12.49
CA GLU A 218 4.92 -5.41 11.41
C GLU A 218 3.75 -4.61 10.84
N LEU A 219 2.89 -4.07 11.72
CA LEU A 219 1.75 -3.24 11.30
C LEU A 219 2.18 -1.97 10.57
N ALA A 220 3.22 -1.28 11.04
CA ALA A 220 3.75 -0.10 10.37
C ALA A 220 4.26 -0.40 8.96
N LEU A 221 5.01 -1.49 8.80
CA LEU A 221 5.52 -1.90 7.49
C LEU A 221 4.39 -2.30 6.55
N LYS A 222 3.40 -3.05 7.05
CA LYS A 222 2.21 -3.46 6.29
C LYS A 222 1.39 -2.26 5.81
N GLU A 223 1.18 -1.28 6.69
CA GLU A 223 0.43 -0.07 6.35
C GLU A 223 1.15 0.75 5.27
N VAL A 224 2.46 0.97 5.44
CA VAL A 224 3.25 1.71 4.45
C VAL A 224 3.27 0.97 3.11
N ALA A 225 3.41 -0.36 3.11
CA ALA A 225 3.31 -1.18 1.90
C ALA A 225 1.94 -1.01 1.22
N SER A 226 0.84 -1.07 1.98
CA SER A 226 -0.51 -0.87 1.44
C SER A 226 -0.70 0.52 0.81
N GLN A 227 -0.14 1.57 1.42
CA GLN A 227 -0.21 2.92 0.85
C GLN A 227 0.59 3.05 -0.45
N VAL A 228 1.76 2.39 -0.54
CA VAL A 228 2.55 2.35 -1.78
C VAL A 228 1.80 1.59 -2.88
N GLU A 229 1.20 0.44 -2.56
CA GLU A 229 0.38 -0.34 -3.50
C GLU A 229 -0.78 0.50 -4.07
N ARG A 230 -1.56 1.17 -3.21
CA ARG A 230 -2.68 2.04 -3.63
C ARG A 230 -2.22 3.18 -4.54
N LYS A 231 -1.03 3.74 -4.31
CA LYS A 231 -0.46 4.79 -5.17
C LYS A 231 -0.04 4.25 -6.52
N VAL A 232 0.62 3.10 -6.55
CA VAL A 232 0.95 2.39 -7.79
C VAL A 232 -0.32 2.16 -8.62
N GLU A 233 -1.38 1.65 -8.01
CA GLU A 233 -2.68 1.47 -8.66
C GLU A 233 -3.31 2.80 -9.13
N THR A 234 -3.10 3.91 -8.44
CA THR A 234 -3.73 5.19 -8.81
C THR A 234 -2.95 5.97 -9.88
N GLU A 235 -1.62 5.94 -9.81
CA GLU A 235 -0.74 6.73 -10.67
C GLU A 235 -0.29 5.99 -11.93
N ILE A 236 0.02 4.70 -11.82
CA ILE A 236 0.51 3.90 -12.95
C ILE A 236 -0.64 3.56 -13.90
N THR A 237 -1.83 3.29 -13.38
CA THR A 237 -3.04 2.99 -14.20
C THR A 237 -3.48 4.16 -15.10
N LYS A 238 -2.92 5.36 -14.94
CA LYS A 238 -3.23 6.55 -15.76
C LYS A 238 -2.17 6.95 -16.78
N VAL A 239 -0.92 6.50 -16.66
CA VAL A 239 0.18 7.01 -17.49
C VAL A 239 0.79 5.97 -18.42
N ASN A 240 0.66 4.67 -18.13
CA ASN A 240 0.88 3.59 -19.08
C ASN A 240 0.05 2.41 -18.63
N ALA A 241 -0.72 1.80 -19.54
CA ALA A 241 -1.26 0.47 -19.30
C ALA A 241 -0.09 -0.52 -19.20
N ILE A 242 0.60 -0.56 -18.05
CA ILE A 242 1.26 -1.78 -17.63
C ILE A 242 0.10 -2.72 -17.41
N LYS A 243 -0.19 -3.56 -18.41
CA LYS A 243 -1.20 -4.60 -18.32
C LYS A 243 -0.89 -5.33 -17.01
N HIS A 244 -1.76 -5.23 -16.00
CA HIS A 244 -1.60 -6.02 -14.77
C HIS A 244 -1.39 -7.48 -15.20
N GLU A 245 -0.31 -8.10 -14.76
CA GLU A 245 0.13 -9.40 -15.27
C GLU A 245 -0.89 -10.49 -14.92
N ARG A 246 -1.88 -10.78 -15.78
CA ARG A 246 -2.89 -11.79 -15.49
C ARG A 246 -2.42 -13.13 -16.01
N PHE A 247 -2.26 -14.09 -15.10
CA PHE A 247 -1.73 -15.40 -15.43
C PHE A 247 -2.85 -16.42 -15.73
N LEU A 248 -2.68 -17.23 -16.76
CA LEU A 248 -3.56 -18.35 -17.08
C LEU A 248 -2.78 -19.67 -17.07
N ALA A 249 -2.99 -20.49 -16.06
CA ALA A 249 -2.47 -21.85 -16.01
C ALA A 249 -3.38 -22.79 -16.81
N CYS A 250 -2.92 -23.28 -17.95
CA CYS A 250 -3.64 -24.29 -18.72
C CYS A 250 -3.23 -25.69 -18.24
N ILE A 251 -4.19 -26.44 -17.70
CA ILE A 251 -3.94 -27.79 -17.18
C ILE A 251 -4.65 -28.85 -18.03
N SER A 252 -4.10 -30.06 -18.03
CA SER A 252 -4.71 -31.24 -18.66
C SER A 252 -5.08 -32.29 -17.61
N SER A 253 -5.69 -33.39 -18.05
CA SER A 253 -6.00 -34.55 -17.20
C SER A 253 -4.76 -35.29 -16.66
N ASN A 254 -3.53 -34.86 -16.98
CA ASN A 254 -2.29 -35.39 -16.40
C ASN A 254 -1.95 -34.77 -15.03
N ASP A 255 -2.09 -35.56 -13.96
CA ASP A 255 -1.91 -35.15 -12.57
C ASP A 255 -0.54 -34.51 -12.25
N LYS A 256 0.57 -35.14 -12.69
CA LYS A 256 1.92 -34.69 -12.32
C LYS A 256 2.26 -33.35 -12.95
N THR A 257 1.99 -33.22 -14.24
CA THR A 257 2.26 -31.97 -14.98
C THR A 257 1.33 -30.85 -14.52
N ALA A 258 0.05 -31.13 -14.30
CA ALA A 258 -0.92 -30.15 -13.82
C ALA A 258 -0.53 -29.56 -12.47
N LYS A 259 -0.13 -30.38 -11.49
CA LYS A 259 0.32 -29.90 -10.17
C LYS A 259 1.54 -28.98 -10.26
N THR A 260 2.51 -29.31 -11.11
CA THR A 260 3.71 -28.49 -11.31
C THR A 260 3.32 -27.13 -11.91
N VAL A 261 2.47 -27.12 -12.94
CA VAL A 261 1.99 -25.89 -13.58
C VAL A 261 1.23 -25.01 -12.58
N ILE A 262 0.30 -25.59 -11.82
CA ILE A 262 -0.48 -24.85 -10.80
C ILE A 262 0.45 -24.21 -9.78
N ARG A 263 1.38 -24.98 -9.19
CA ARG A 263 2.28 -24.46 -8.14
C ARG A 263 3.24 -23.39 -8.67
N LYS A 264 3.79 -23.58 -9.86
CA LYS A 264 4.73 -22.61 -10.46
C LYS A 264 4.00 -21.35 -10.93
N THR A 265 2.80 -21.49 -11.47
CA THR A 265 1.96 -20.32 -11.84
C THR A 265 1.53 -19.56 -10.59
N ALA A 266 1.12 -20.24 -9.52
CA ALA A 266 0.83 -19.59 -8.23
C ALA A 266 2.02 -18.79 -7.70
N ARG A 267 3.24 -19.33 -7.80
CA ARG A 267 4.48 -18.62 -7.42
C ARG A 267 4.72 -17.37 -8.26
N LEU A 268 4.51 -17.44 -9.58
CA LEU A 268 4.63 -16.30 -10.48
C LEU A 268 3.56 -15.25 -10.18
N ALA A 269 2.30 -15.66 -10.07
CA ALA A 269 1.18 -14.79 -9.75
C ALA A 269 1.39 -14.07 -8.41
N ASN A 270 1.88 -14.78 -7.38
CA ASN A 270 2.22 -14.18 -6.09
C ASN A 270 3.41 -13.21 -6.19
N TYR A 271 4.44 -13.54 -6.98
CA TYR A 271 5.59 -12.66 -7.19
C TYR A 271 5.19 -11.33 -7.84
N TYR A 272 4.23 -11.37 -8.78
CA TYR A 272 3.70 -10.19 -9.45
C TYR A 272 2.46 -9.58 -8.77
N ASN A 273 2.06 -10.09 -7.60
CA ASN A 273 0.85 -9.73 -6.87
C ASN A 273 -0.40 -9.62 -7.76
N SER A 274 -0.64 -10.62 -8.61
CA SER A 274 -1.65 -10.54 -9.65
C SER A 274 -2.65 -11.69 -9.62
N LYS A 275 -3.83 -11.42 -10.20
CA LYS A 275 -4.88 -12.41 -10.40
C LYS A 275 -4.41 -13.49 -11.37
N TRP A 276 -4.76 -14.72 -11.05
CA TRP A 276 -4.46 -15.85 -11.91
C TRP A 276 -5.60 -16.85 -11.94
N TYR A 277 -5.66 -17.57 -13.04
CA TYR A 277 -6.76 -18.47 -13.38
C TYR A 277 -6.20 -19.84 -13.72
N VAL A 278 -6.98 -20.88 -13.45
CA VAL A 278 -6.68 -22.24 -13.92
C VAL A 278 -7.75 -22.63 -14.92
N LEU A 279 -7.33 -22.89 -16.16
CA LEU A 279 -8.20 -23.32 -17.25
C LEU A 279 -8.05 -24.82 -17.49
N TYR A 280 -9.18 -25.52 -17.46
CA TYR A 280 -9.33 -26.87 -17.97
C TYR A 280 -10.32 -26.87 -19.14
N VAL A 281 -9.84 -27.27 -20.32
CA VAL A 281 -10.66 -27.45 -21.51
C VAL A 281 -11.02 -28.92 -21.66
N GLN A 282 -12.29 -29.24 -21.49
CA GLN A 282 -12.83 -30.59 -21.66
C GLN A 282 -13.11 -30.84 -23.15
N ILE A 283 -12.37 -31.79 -23.73
CA ILE A 283 -12.56 -32.23 -25.12
C ILE A 283 -13.61 -33.35 -25.20
N PRO A 284 -14.26 -33.59 -26.35
CA PRO A 284 -15.31 -34.63 -26.49
C PRO A 284 -14.87 -36.05 -26.10
N ALA A 285 -13.58 -36.37 -26.21
CA ALA A 285 -13.00 -37.64 -25.76
C ALA A 285 -12.87 -37.76 -24.22
N GLU A 286 -13.01 -36.65 -23.49
CA GLU A 286 -13.01 -36.54 -22.03
C GLU A 286 -14.38 -36.12 -21.49
N ALA A 287 -15.47 -36.40 -22.23
CA ALA A 287 -16.83 -36.19 -21.76
C ALA A 287 -17.05 -36.88 -20.38
N THR A 288 -17.93 -36.33 -19.55
CA THR A 288 -18.07 -36.71 -18.13
C THR A 288 -18.42 -38.19 -17.93
N ASP A 289 -19.05 -38.80 -18.94
CA ASP A 289 -19.41 -40.21 -19.08
C ASP A 289 -18.27 -41.12 -19.61
N LYS A 290 -17.18 -40.53 -20.13
CA LYS A 290 -16.09 -41.23 -20.84
C LYS A 290 -14.72 -41.07 -20.20
N ILE A 291 -14.53 -40.09 -19.32
CA ILE A 291 -13.26 -39.87 -18.63
C ILE A 291 -13.06 -40.92 -17.51
N PRO A 292 -11.89 -41.60 -17.46
CA PRO A 292 -11.55 -42.53 -16.39
C PRO A 292 -11.68 -41.93 -14.97
N LEU A 293 -12.19 -42.72 -14.02
CA LEU A 293 -12.47 -42.30 -12.63
C LEU A 293 -11.22 -41.80 -11.88
N ASP A 294 -10.06 -42.38 -12.15
CA ASP A 294 -8.77 -41.93 -11.61
C ASP A 294 -8.43 -40.51 -12.08
N LYS A 295 -8.61 -40.23 -13.38
CA LYS A 295 -8.40 -38.89 -13.94
C LYS A 295 -9.38 -37.86 -13.41
N GLN A 296 -10.65 -38.21 -13.21
CA GLN A 296 -11.62 -37.32 -12.57
C GLN A 296 -11.16 -36.92 -11.16
N ARG A 297 -10.71 -37.89 -10.37
CA ARG A 297 -10.20 -37.64 -9.01
C ARG A 297 -8.99 -36.71 -9.02
N HIS A 298 -8.08 -36.89 -9.96
CA HIS A 298 -6.92 -36.00 -10.13
C HIS A 298 -7.31 -34.57 -10.48
N LEU A 299 -8.26 -34.37 -11.39
CA LEU A 299 -8.77 -33.05 -11.74
C LEU A 299 -9.41 -32.33 -10.55
N ILE A 300 -10.25 -33.03 -9.77
CA ILE A 300 -10.87 -32.48 -8.56
C ILE A 300 -9.79 -32.02 -7.56
N ASN A 301 -8.78 -32.85 -7.32
CA ASN A 301 -7.68 -32.50 -6.42
C ASN A 301 -6.88 -31.30 -6.92
N ASN A 302 -6.69 -31.17 -8.23
CA ASN A 302 -6.00 -30.04 -8.84
C ASN A 302 -6.80 -28.74 -8.74
N PHE A 303 -8.13 -28.78 -8.93
CA PHE A 303 -8.98 -27.62 -8.72
C PHE A 303 -9.00 -27.17 -7.25
N LYS A 304 -9.03 -28.14 -6.32
CA LYS A 304 -8.91 -27.84 -4.89
C LYS A 304 -7.58 -27.15 -4.58
N LEU A 305 -6.46 -27.72 -5.05
CA LEU A 305 -5.13 -27.13 -4.88
C LEU A 305 -5.04 -25.72 -5.49
N ALA A 306 -5.59 -25.51 -6.68
CA ALA A 306 -5.59 -24.22 -7.34
C ALA A 306 -6.40 -23.18 -6.54
N THR A 307 -7.57 -23.56 -6.03
CA THR A 307 -8.41 -22.70 -5.18
C THR A 307 -7.71 -22.34 -3.87
N GLU A 308 -7.06 -23.32 -3.22
CA GLU A 308 -6.26 -23.11 -1.99
C GLU A 308 -5.07 -22.14 -2.23
N LEU A 309 -4.54 -22.11 -3.45
CA LEU A 309 -3.47 -21.20 -3.88
C LEU A 309 -4.00 -19.88 -4.46
N GLY A 310 -5.32 -19.62 -4.37
CA GLY A 310 -5.94 -18.35 -4.76
C GLY A 310 -6.27 -18.21 -6.24
N ALA A 311 -6.31 -19.29 -7.02
CA ALA A 311 -6.73 -19.25 -8.43
C ALA A 311 -8.25 -19.28 -8.58
N GLU A 312 -8.77 -18.58 -9.59
CA GLU A 312 -10.14 -18.80 -10.07
C GLU A 312 -10.17 -19.94 -11.11
N ILE A 313 -11.10 -20.89 -10.93
CA ILE A 313 -11.19 -22.08 -11.78
C ILE A 313 -12.12 -21.82 -12.96
N ILE A 314 -11.63 -22.10 -14.16
CA ILE A 314 -12.36 -21.98 -15.42
C ILE A 314 -12.46 -23.36 -16.06
N LYS A 315 -13.68 -23.84 -16.27
CA LYS A 315 -13.97 -25.08 -16.97
C LYS A 315 -14.77 -24.78 -18.24
N VAL A 316 -14.22 -25.14 -19.40
CA VAL A 316 -14.86 -24.92 -20.70
C VAL A 316 -14.93 -26.23 -21.47
N GLU A 317 -16.07 -26.49 -22.13
CA GLU A 317 -16.22 -27.60 -23.06
C GLU A 317 -15.99 -27.09 -24.48
N ASN A 318 -14.92 -27.55 -25.15
CA ASN A 318 -14.61 -27.12 -26.51
C ASN A 318 -13.77 -28.18 -27.24
N PRO A 319 -14.11 -28.56 -28.49
CA PRO A 319 -13.29 -29.48 -29.27
C PRO A 319 -11.93 -28.89 -29.68
N ASN A 320 -11.79 -27.56 -29.72
CA ASN A 320 -10.55 -26.87 -30.04
C ASN A 320 -9.98 -26.17 -28.80
N ILE A 321 -8.93 -26.78 -28.22
CA ILE A 321 -8.23 -26.28 -27.03
C ILE A 321 -7.62 -24.90 -27.26
N ALA A 322 -6.97 -24.68 -28.41
CA ALA A 322 -6.30 -23.41 -28.70
C ALA A 322 -7.32 -22.26 -28.78
N LYS A 323 -8.47 -22.51 -29.42
CA LYS A 323 -9.55 -21.53 -29.52
C LYS A 323 -10.11 -21.16 -28.14
N ALA A 324 -10.38 -22.16 -27.30
CA ALA A 324 -10.89 -21.93 -25.95
C ALA A 324 -9.91 -21.15 -25.06
N ILE A 325 -8.59 -21.43 -25.17
CA ILE A 325 -7.56 -20.66 -24.46
C ILE A 325 -7.60 -19.20 -24.87
N ILE A 326 -7.66 -18.92 -26.18
CA ILE A 326 -7.66 -17.55 -26.71
C ILE A 326 -8.92 -16.79 -26.31
N GLU A 327 -10.10 -17.42 -26.43
CA GLU A 327 -11.37 -16.83 -25.98
C GLU A 327 -11.30 -16.42 -24.50
N GLN A 328 -10.70 -17.26 -23.65
CA GLN A 328 -10.51 -16.94 -22.23
C GLN A 328 -9.41 -15.89 -21.99
N CYS A 329 -8.39 -15.83 -22.85
CA CYS A 329 -7.37 -14.79 -22.78
C CYS A 329 -7.95 -13.41 -23.07
N ASP A 330 -8.77 -13.30 -24.11
CA ASP A 330 -9.41 -12.05 -24.51
C ASP A 330 -10.45 -11.60 -23.47
N GLU A 331 -11.32 -12.51 -23.02
CA GLU A 331 -12.37 -12.23 -22.04
C GLU A 331 -11.81 -11.72 -20.70
N ARG A 332 -10.69 -12.31 -20.26
CA ARG A 332 -10.11 -12.03 -18.93
C ARG A 332 -8.86 -11.18 -19.00
N GLN A 333 -8.50 -10.67 -20.19
CA GLN A 333 -7.32 -9.84 -20.45
C GLN A 333 -6.04 -10.49 -19.92
N ILE A 334 -5.85 -11.78 -20.20
CA ILE A 334 -4.67 -12.55 -19.79
C ILE A 334 -3.42 -12.01 -20.50
N THR A 335 -2.34 -11.83 -19.75
CA THR A 335 -1.04 -11.35 -20.27
C THR A 335 -0.02 -12.47 -20.40
N THR A 336 -0.09 -13.47 -19.51
CA THR A 336 0.87 -14.58 -19.48
C THR A 336 0.16 -15.92 -19.37
N ILE A 337 0.44 -16.83 -20.31
CA ILE A 337 -0.07 -18.20 -20.29
C ILE A 337 1.02 -19.15 -19.79
N CYS A 338 0.67 -19.97 -18.81
CA CYS A 338 1.53 -21.00 -18.26
C CYS A 338 1.06 -22.39 -18.71
N ILE A 339 1.92 -23.12 -19.42
CA ILE A 339 1.65 -24.49 -19.87
C ILE A 339 2.72 -25.47 -19.37
N GLY A 340 2.34 -26.73 -19.20
CA GLY A 340 3.29 -27.78 -18.86
C GLY A 340 4.11 -28.21 -20.08
N LYS A 341 5.36 -28.62 -19.87
CA LYS A 341 6.19 -29.19 -20.94
C LYS A 341 5.48 -30.41 -21.57
N PRO A 342 5.21 -30.42 -22.89
CA PRO A 342 4.57 -31.56 -23.52
C PRO A 342 5.50 -32.78 -23.49
N HIS A 343 5.06 -33.86 -22.85
CA HIS A 343 5.67 -35.19 -22.99
C HIS A 343 5.06 -35.86 -24.23
N LEU A 344 5.51 -35.49 -25.42
CA LEU A 344 5.10 -36.14 -26.67
C LEU A 344 6.25 -36.96 -27.24
N SER A 345 5.95 -38.18 -27.71
CA SER A 345 6.87 -38.95 -28.56
C SER A 345 7.04 -38.24 -29.91
N LEU A 346 8.22 -38.38 -30.52
CA LEU A 346 8.63 -37.69 -31.76
C LEU A 346 7.59 -37.73 -32.90
N PHE A 347 6.79 -38.78 -32.98
CA PHE A 347 5.73 -38.94 -34.00
C PHE A 347 4.48 -38.09 -33.75
N ARG A 348 4.10 -37.81 -32.50
CA ARG A 348 2.96 -36.93 -32.19
C ARG A 348 3.30 -35.45 -32.33
N LEU A 349 4.59 -35.09 -32.31
CA LEU A 349 5.09 -33.74 -32.54
C LEU A 349 4.78 -33.21 -33.95
N ILE A 350 4.69 -34.11 -34.95
CA ILE A 350 4.39 -33.78 -36.35
C ILE A 350 2.88 -33.55 -36.58
N LEU A 351 2.01 -34.09 -35.72
CA LEU A 351 0.55 -33.92 -35.76
C LEU A 351 0.05 -32.82 -34.82
N ALA A 352 0.72 -32.61 -33.67
CA ALA A 352 0.38 -31.56 -32.69
C ALA A 352 0.85 -30.15 -33.12
N THR A 353 1.67 -30.05 -34.16
CA THR A 353 2.19 -28.81 -34.74
C THR A 353 1.07 -27.86 -35.15
N ASN A 354 -0.06 -28.32 -35.68
CA ASN A 354 -1.11 -27.39 -36.13
C ASN A 354 -1.80 -26.65 -34.98
N VAL A 355 -2.13 -27.33 -33.87
CA VAL A 355 -2.82 -26.71 -32.72
C VAL A 355 -1.87 -25.78 -31.95
N PHE A 356 -0.61 -26.21 -31.76
CA PHE A 356 0.39 -25.42 -31.07
C PHE A 356 0.86 -24.21 -31.92
N ASN A 357 1.04 -24.38 -33.23
CA ASN A 357 1.40 -23.28 -34.12
C ASN A 357 0.25 -22.29 -34.31
N GLU A 358 -1.01 -22.74 -34.34
CA GLU A 358 -2.17 -21.82 -34.38
C GLU A 358 -2.25 -20.96 -33.12
N LEU A 359 -2.02 -21.58 -31.94
CA LEU A 359 -1.93 -20.87 -30.68
C LEU A 359 -0.77 -19.88 -30.67
N LEU A 360 0.46 -20.31 -31.02
CA LEU A 360 1.63 -19.43 -31.08
C LEU A 360 1.43 -18.25 -32.04
N LYS A 361 0.86 -18.49 -33.23
CA LYS A 361 0.64 -17.44 -34.25
C LYS A 361 -0.41 -16.41 -33.81
N LYS A 362 -1.42 -16.82 -33.04
CA LYS A 362 -2.41 -15.90 -32.48
C LYS A 362 -1.93 -15.20 -31.21
N LEU A 363 -1.14 -15.87 -30.37
CA LEU A 363 -0.53 -15.24 -29.19
C LEU A 363 0.51 -14.19 -29.59
N SER A 364 1.28 -14.43 -30.66
CA SER A 364 2.24 -13.43 -31.16
C SER A 364 1.57 -12.17 -31.70
N SER A 365 0.30 -12.24 -32.13
CA SER A 365 -0.47 -11.06 -32.55
C SER A 365 -1.13 -10.30 -31.39
N SER A 366 -1.24 -10.90 -30.20
CA SER A 366 -1.97 -10.35 -29.05
C SER A 366 -1.07 -9.85 -27.91
N GLU A 367 0.26 -9.86 -28.08
CA GLU A 367 1.25 -9.52 -27.03
C GLU A 367 1.01 -10.31 -25.72
N ILE A 368 0.78 -11.62 -25.83
CA ILE A 368 0.61 -12.52 -24.68
C ILE A 368 1.85 -13.40 -24.56
N ASP A 369 2.48 -13.40 -23.39
CA ASP A 369 3.67 -14.20 -23.10
C ASP A 369 3.29 -15.67 -22.86
N LEU A 370 4.14 -16.58 -23.34
CA LEU A 370 3.98 -18.02 -23.13
C LEU A 370 5.13 -18.58 -22.31
N VAL A 371 4.82 -19.09 -21.12
CA VAL A 371 5.78 -19.73 -20.20
C VAL A 371 5.57 -21.23 -20.20
N ILE A 372 6.61 -21.98 -20.57
CA ILE A 372 6.60 -23.45 -20.54
C ILE A 372 7.29 -23.94 -19.27
N LEU A 373 6.54 -24.63 -18.43
CA LEU A 373 6.95 -25.07 -17.10
C LEU A 373 7.30 -26.56 -17.13
N SER A 374 8.57 -26.89 -16.83
CA SER A 374 9.08 -28.26 -16.70
C SER A 374 8.98 -28.81 -15.29
#